data_AF-A0A376YFJ0-F1
#
_entry.id   AF-A0A376YFJ0-F1
#
_cell.length_a   1.000
_cell.length_b   1.000
_cell.length_c   1.000
_cell.angle_alpha   90.00
_cell.angle_beta   90.00
_cell.angle_gamma   90.00
#
_symmetry.space_group_name_H-M   'P 1'
#
loop_
_entity.id
_entity.type
_entity.pdbx_description
1 polymer ?
#
loop_
_entity_poly.entity_id
_entity_poly.type
_entity_poly.pdbx_seq_one_letter_code
_entity_poly.pdbx_strand_id
1 'polypeptide(L)'
;MDAVNPLSYAILESCGRLRSTQPNLSVRYHAGMSNDFLDACVQVIRCGFGMPAFNNDEIVIPEFIKLGIEPQDAYDYAAIGCIETAVGGKWGYRCTGMSFINFARVMLAALEGGHDATSGKVFLPQEKALSAGNFNNFDEVMDAWDTQIRYYTRKSIEIEYVVDTMLEENVHDILCSALVDDCIERAKSIKQGGAKYDWVSGLQVGIANLGNSLAAVKKLVFEQGAIGQQQLAAALADDFDGLTHEQLRQRLINGAPKYGNDDDTVDTLLARAYQTYIDELKQYHNPRYGRGPVGGNYYAGTSSISANVPFGAQTMATPDGRKAHTRWQKAQARPPVLTILAYCGHWLSG
;
A
#
# COMPACT_ATOMS: atom_id res chain seq x y z
N MET A 1 -27.07 4.83 -12.09
CA MET A 1 -27.29 5.94 -13.02
C MET A 1 -25.93 6.31 -13.58
N ASP A 2 -25.80 6.50 -14.89
CA ASP A 2 -24.52 6.87 -15.52
C ASP A 2 -24.36 8.39 -15.57
N ALA A 3 -23.19 8.89 -15.16
CA ALA A 3 -22.88 10.33 -15.11
C ALA A 3 -22.10 10.83 -16.34
N VAL A 4 -21.73 9.93 -17.26
CA VAL A 4 -21.04 10.28 -18.51
C VAL A 4 -21.92 11.22 -19.34
N ASN A 5 -21.31 12.31 -19.83
CA ASN A 5 -22.00 13.34 -20.59
C ASN A 5 -21.05 13.98 -21.64
N PRO A 6 -21.52 14.91 -22.51
CA PRO A 6 -20.67 15.49 -23.56
C PRO A 6 -19.40 16.17 -23.06
N LEU A 7 -19.41 16.74 -21.84
CA LEU A 7 -18.21 17.34 -21.25
C LEU A 7 -17.20 16.26 -20.83
N SER A 8 -17.66 15.08 -20.40
CA SER A 8 -16.78 13.92 -20.11
C SER A 8 -15.96 13.54 -21.35
N TYR A 9 -16.60 13.47 -22.52
CA TYR A 9 -15.90 13.21 -23.79
C TYR A 9 -14.95 14.35 -24.16
N ALA A 10 -15.38 15.61 -24.03
CA ALA A 10 -14.55 16.77 -24.35
C ALA A 10 -13.27 16.83 -23.49
N ILE A 11 -13.38 16.54 -22.19
CA ILE A 11 -12.23 16.47 -21.28
C ILE A 11 -11.30 15.33 -21.71
N LEU A 12 -11.83 14.12 -21.91
CA LEU A 12 -11.08 12.95 -22.32
C LEU A 12 -10.30 13.20 -23.63
N GLU A 13 -10.98 13.75 -24.64
CA GLU A 13 -10.39 14.10 -25.92
C GLU A 13 -9.32 15.19 -25.78
N SER A 14 -9.58 16.24 -25.00
CA SER A 14 -8.61 17.32 -24.78
C SER A 14 -7.30 16.81 -24.17
N CYS A 15 -7.37 15.89 -23.20
CA CYS A 15 -6.20 15.24 -22.60
C CYS A 15 -5.47 14.37 -23.62
N GLY A 16 -6.20 13.58 -24.43
CA GLY A 16 -5.61 12.75 -25.48
C GLY A 16 -4.91 13.53 -26.59
N ARG A 17 -5.42 14.73 -26.93
CA ARG A 17 -4.79 15.66 -27.87
C ARG A 17 -3.54 16.30 -27.28
N LEU A 18 -3.62 16.78 -26.04
CA LEU A 18 -2.53 17.53 -25.41
C LEU A 18 -1.37 16.65 -24.93
N ARG A 19 -1.67 15.45 -24.40
CA ARG A 19 -0.69 14.47 -23.89
C ARG A 19 0.27 15.04 -22.84
N SER A 20 -0.21 16.01 -22.07
CA SER A 20 0.51 16.58 -20.94
C SER A 20 0.49 15.62 -19.75
N THR A 21 1.44 15.79 -18.83
CA THR A 21 1.44 15.09 -17.53
C THR A 21 0.41 15.67 -16.56
N GLN A 22 -0.17 16.83 -16.88
CA GLN A 22 -1.19 17.51 -16.07
C GLN A 22 -2.39 17.90 -16.95
N PRO A 23 -3.64 17.69 -16.48
CA PRO A 23 -4.01 17.06 -15.20
C PRO A 23 -3.76 15.54 -15.18
N ASN A 24 -3.73 14.92 -14.00
CA ASN A 24 -3.74 13.45 -13.87
C ASN A 24 -5.18 12.91 -14.05
N LEU A 25 -5.52 12.50 -15.27
CA LEU A 25 -6.88 12.11 -15.62
C LEU A 25 -7.25 10.72 -15.08
N SER A 26 -8.34 10.64 -14.32
CA SER A 26 -8.93 9.40 -13.82
C SER A 26 -10.38 9.25 -14.29
N VAL A 27 -10.74 8.03 -14.67
CA VAL A 27 -12.11 7.63 -15.05
C VAL A 27 -12.66 6.72 -13.97
N ARG A 28 -13.89 7.01 -13.53
CA ARG A 28 -14.65 6.14 -12.63
C ARG A 28 -15.42 5.11 -13.44
N TYR A 29 -14.94 3.88 -13.42
CA TYR A 29 -15.60 2.73 -14.02
C TYR A 29 -16.78 2.28 -13.15
N HIS A 30 -17.91 1.99 -13.78
CA HIS A 30 -19.02 1.24 -13.21
C HIS A 30 -19.57 0.28 -14.27
N ALA A 31 -20.25 -0.78 -13.86
CA ALA A 31 -20.72 -1.84 -14.76
C ALA A 31 -21.74 -1.34 -15.81
N GLY A 32 -22.41 -0.21 -15.56
CA GLY A 32 -23.37 0.40 -16.48
C GLY A 32 -22.75 1.38 -17.49
N MET A 33 -21.43 1.59 -17.46
CA MET A 33 -20.75 2.53 -18.35
C MET A 33 -20.83 2.04 -19.80
N SER A 34 -21.16 2.94 -20.74
CA SER A 34 -21.30 2.56 -22.15
C SER A 34 -19.98 2.05 -22.76
N ASN A 35 -20.10 1.07 -23.68
CA ASN A 35 -18.97 0.60 -24.47
C ASN A 35 -18.34 1.73 -25.29
N ASP A 36 -19.13 2.68 -25.78
CA ASP A 36 -18.65 3.81 -26.56
C ASP A 36 -17.69 4.70 -25.75
N PHE A 37 -18.04 5.00 -24.48
CA PHE A 37 -17.15 5.79 -23.62
C PHE A 37 -15.91 4.99 -23.19
N LEU A 38 -16.07 3.69 -22.93
CA LEU A 38 -14.94 2.81 -22.62
C LEU A 38 -13.96 2.71 -23.79
N ASP A 39 -14.45 2.58 -25.03
CA ASP A 39 -13.61 2.59 -26.23
C ASP A 39 -12.90 3.94 -26.41
N ALA A 40 -13.59 5.06 -26.19
CA ALA A 40 -12.96 6.38 -26.20
C ALA A 40 -11.81 6.48 -25.18
N CYS A 41 -11.96 5.88 -23.99
CA CYS A 41 -10.87 5.81 -23.02
C CYS A 41 -9.69 5.01 -23.56
N VAL A 42 -9.92 3.85 -24.21
CA VAL A 42 -8.89 3.05 -24.85
C VAL A 42 -8.17 3.82 -25.97
N GLN A 43 -8.88 4.62 -26.75
CA GLN A 43 -8.28 5.50 -27.77
C GLN A 43 -7.29 6.49 -27.13
N VAL A 44 -7.62 7.06 -25.96
CA VAL A 44 -6.70 7.94 -25.22
C VAL A 44 -5.52 7.18 -24.63
N ILE A 45 -5.71 5.97 -24.07
CA ILE A 45 -4.61 5.12 -23.58
C ILE A 45 -3.58 4.86 -24.68
N ARG A 46 -4.06 4.60 -25.90
CA ARG A 46 -3.21 4.37 -27.09
C ARG A 46 -2.38 5.58 -27.50
N CYS A 47 -2.65 6.77 -26.96
CA CYS A 47 -1.78 7.94 -27.15
C CYS A 47 -0.45 7.84 -26.40
N GLY A 48 -0.27 6.83 -25.53
CA GLY A 48 1.04 6.43 -25.01
C GLY A 48 1.59 7.28 -23.85
N PHE A 49 0.73 8.03 -23.16
CA PHE A 49 1.14 8.90 -22.04
C PHE A 49 0.61 8.43 -20.67
N GLY A 50 -0.01 7.23 -20.61
CA GLY A 50 -0.36 6.55 -19.36
C GLY A 50 -1.70 6.95 -18.73
N MET A 51 -2.57 7.66 -19.44
CA MET A 51 -3.91 8.06 -18.98
C MET A 51 -5.00 7.63 -19.97
N PRO A 52 -6.29 7.60 -19.55
CA PRO A 52 -6.76 7.75 -18.16
C PRO A 52 -6.38 6.58 -17.25
N ALA A 53 -6.24 6.86 -15.96
CA ALA A 53 -6.30 5.85 -14.91
C ALA A 53 -7.76 5.45 -14.64
N PHE A 54 -7.99 4.29 -14.00
CA PHE A 54 -9.34 3.83 -13.66
C PHE A 54 -9.49 3.59 -12.15
N ASN A 55 -10.54 4.19 -11.58
CA ASN A 55 -11.10 3.83 -10.28
C ASN A 55 -12.39 3.03 -10.49
N ASN A 56 -12.77 2.20 -9.53
CA ASN A 56 -13.87 1.26 -9.68
C ASN A 56 -14.99 1.55 -8.68
N ASP A 57 -16.13 2.02 -9.16
CA ASP A 57 -17.32 2.33 -8.36
C ASP A 57 -17.86 1.09 -7.65
N GLU A 58 -17.73 -0.09 -8.27
CA GLU A 58 -18.23 -1.37 -7.75
C GLU A 58 -17.54 -1.80 -6.43
N ILE A 59 -16.41 -1.19 -6.09
CA ILE A 59 -15.72 -1.40 -4.80
C ILE A 59 -15.70 -0.12 -3.95
N VAL A 60 -15.42 1.04 -4.55
CA VAL A 60 -15.25 2.28 -3.76
C VAL A 60 -16.55 2.67 -3.08
N ILE A 61 -17.69 2.65 -3.79
CA ILE A 61 -18.97 3.11 -3.25
C ILE A 61 -19.45 2.20 -2.11
N PRO A 62 -19.50 0.85 -2.27
CA PRO A 62 -19.88 -0.03 -1.16
C PRO A 62 -18.96 0.11 0.06
N GLU A 63 -17.65 0.20 -0.13
CA GLU A 63 -16.70 0.31 0.99
C GLU A 63 -16.78 1.68 1.67
N PHE A 64 -17.02 2.77 0.94
CA PHE A 64 -17.27 4.09 1.52
C PHE A 64 -18.53 4.08 2.40
N ILE A 65 -19.61 3.47 1.92
CA ILE A 65 -20.85 3.35 2.70
C ILE A 65 -20.61 2.50 3.96
N LYS A 66 -19.85 1.41 3.87
CA LYS A 66 -19.46 0.59 5.04
C LYS A 66 -18.65 1.39 6.06
N LEU A 67 -17.78 2.31 5.61
CA LEU A 67 -17.03 3.20 6.49
C LEU A 67 -17.92 4.26 7.16
N GLY A 68 -19.15 4.47 6.70
CA GLY A 68 -20.08 5.47 7.25
C GLY A 68 -20.17 6.76 6.43
N ILE A 69 -19.66 6.75 5.18
CA ILE A 69 -19.96 7.82 4.22
C ILE A 69 -21.43 7.73 3.84
N GLU A 70 -22.10 8.89 3.79
CA GLU A 70 -23.49 8.93 3.35
C GLU A 70 -23.58 8.49 1.88
N PRO A 71 -24.59 7.69 1.48
CA PRO A 71 -24.68 7.17 0.12
C PRO A 71 -24.56 8.27 -0.95
N GLN A 72 -25.24 9.40 -0.77
CA GLN A 72 -25.18 10.55 -1.68
C GLN A 72 -23.75 11.10 -1.88
N ASP A 73 -22.93 11.11 -0.83
CA ASP A 73 -21.55 11.56 -0.88
C ASP A 73 -20.63 10.46 -1.45
N ALA A 74 -20.92 9.19 -1.14
CA ALA A 74 -20.19 8.05 -1.67
C ALA A 74 -20.33 7.96 -3.19
N TYR A 75 -21.52 8.20 -3.75
CA TYR A 75 -21.73 8.24 -5.21
C TYR A 75 -20.98 9.40 -5.89
N ASP A 76 -20.61 10.44 -5.15
CA ASP A 76 -19.93 11.65 -5.64
C ASP A 76 -18.42 11.68 -5.31
N TYR A 77 -17.82 10.52 -5.01
CA TYR A 77 -16.38 10.45 -4.77
C TYR A 77 -15.56 10.85 -6.01
N ALA A 78 -14.34 11.31 -5.79
CA ALA A 78 -13.37 11.57 -6.84
C ALA A 78 -12.01 10.95 -6.50
N ALA A 79 -11.21 10.71 -7.53
CA ALA A 79 -9.78 10.43 -7.35
C ALA A 79 -9.07 11.72 -6.92
N ILE A 80 -8.21 11.62 -5.92
CA ILE A 80 -7.35 12.70 -5.45
C ILE A 80 -5.91 12.30 -5.76
N GLY A 81 -5.09 13.22 -6.27
CA GLY A 81 -3.67 12.94 -6.51
C GLY A 81 -3.43 11.81 -7.52
N CYS A 82 -3.12 10.61 -7.02
CA CYS A 82 -2.80 9.43 -7.83
C CYS A 82 -4.00 8.49 -8.04
N ILE A 83 -4.33 7.66 -7.05
CA ILE A 83 -5.38 6.61 -7.14
C ILE A 83 -6.35 6.65 -5.94
N GLU A 84 -5.95 7.33 -4.88
CA GLU A 84 -6.70 7.48 -3.65
C GLU A 84 -8.01 8.20 -3.91
N THR A 85 -9.04 7.84 -3.15
CA THR A 85 -10.39 8.32 -3.36
C THR A 85 -10.87 9.07 -2.12
N ALA A 86 -11.61 10.15 -2.34
CA ALA A 86 -12.25 10.93 -1.28
C ALA A 86 -13.50 11.62 -1.84
N VAL A 87 -14.30 12.19 -0.95
CA VAL A 87 -15.44 13.04 -1.34
C VAL A 87 -14.96 14.49 -1.49
N GLY A 88 -15.04 15.02 -2.70
CA GLY A 88 -14.58 16.37 -3.01
C GLY A 88 -15.27 17.43 -2.13
N GLY A 89 -14.49 18.36 -1.57
CA GLY A 89 -15.01 19.43 -0.71
C GLY A 89 -15.53 19.00 0.66
N LYS A 90 -15.51 17.71 1.01
CA LYS A 90 -16.05 17.19 2.30
C LYS A 90 -15.05 16.36 3.10
N TRP A 91 -13.87 16.09 2.54
CA TRP A 91 -12.86 15.23 3.16
C TRP A 91 -11.70 16.04 3.75
N GLY A 92 -11.10 15.49 4.81
CA GLY A 92 -9.86 15.98 5.38
C GLY A 92 -8.66 15.82 4.43
N TYR A 93 -7.48 16.16 4.93
CA TYR A 93 -6.26 15.98 4.14
C TYR A 93 -5.86 14.51 4.04
N ARG A 94 -5.11 14.18 2.98
CA ARG A 94 -4.34 12.93 2.85
C ARG A 94 -5.17 11.66 3.08
N CYS A 95 -6.24 11.50 2.29
CA CYS A 95 -6.89 10.19 2.15
C CYS A 95 -5.84 9.08 1.91
N THR A 96 -4.77 9.39 1.16
CA THR A 96 -3.48 8.69 1.29
C THR A 96 -2.31 9.65 1.46
N GLY A 97 -1.13 9.10 1.73
CA GLY A 97 0.13 9.85 1.73
C GLY A 97 0.61 10.29 3.11
N MET A 98 0.32 9.51 4.15
CA MET A 98 0.87 9.71 5.50
C MET A 98 2.33 9.19 5.56
N SER A 99 2.69 8.39 6.58
CA SER A 99 4.02 7.79 6.66
C SER A 99 4.21 6.66 5.65
N PHE A 100 5.47 6.32 5.35
CA PHE A 100 5.82 5.21 4.46
C PHE A 100 6.53 4.11 5.27
N ILE A 101 6.09 2.87 5.12
CA ILE A 101 6.72 1.69 5.74
C ILE A 101 7.34 0.81 4.67
N ASN A 102 8.61 0.43 4.88
CA ASN A 102 9.33 -0.50 4.02
C ASN A 102 9.08 -1.95 4.50
N PHE A 103 8.10 -2.63 3.91
CA PHE A 103 7.71 -3.98 4.33
C PHE A 103 8.85 -4.98 4.19
N ALA A 104 9.70 -4.85 3.18
CA ALA A 104 10.76 -5.81 2.98
C ALA A 104 11.92 -5.65 3.98
N ARG A 105 12.22 -4.44 4.45
CA ARG A 105 13.19 -4.27 5.56
C ARG A 105 12.65 -4.83 6.87
N VAL A 106 11.37 -4.60 7.15
CA VAL A 106 10.70 -5.19 8.32
C VAL A 106 10.71 -6.71 8.23
N MET A 107 10.46 -7.28 7.06
CA MET A 107 10.54 -8.73 6.83
C MET A 107 11.97 -9.27 7.00
N LEU A 108 13.00 -8.58 6.48
CA LEU A 108 14.39 -8.97 6.72
C LEU A 108 14.73 -8.96 8.21
N ALA A 109 14.29 -7.95 8.95
CA ALA A 109 14.45 -7.91 10.40
C ALA A 109 13.70 -9.07 11.08
N ALA A 110 12.48 -9.39 10.66
CA ALA A 110 11.70 -10.53 11.16
C ALA A 110 12.38 -11.88 10.91
N LEU A 111 13.16 -12.00 9.84
CA LEU A 111 13.93 -13.21 9.52
C LEU A 111 15.25 -13.29 10.30
N GLU A 112 15.69 -12.22 10.95
CA GLU A 112 17.06 -12.11 11.46
C GLU A 112 17.10 -11.37 12.81
N GLY A 113 16.43 -11.89 13.84
CA GLY A 113 16.62 -11.38 15.20
C GLY A 113 16.10 -9.96 15.46
N GLY A 114 15.32 -9.38 14.54
CA GLY A 114 14.90 -7.98 14.56
C GLY A 114 15.95 -7.02 14.01
N HIS A 115 17.03 -7.55 13.42
CA HIS A 115 18.15 -6.78 12.90
C HIS A 115 17.87 -6.25 11.49
N ASP A 116 17.77 -4.93 11.38
CA ASP A 116 17.69 -4.27 10.08
C ASP A 116 19.03 -4.37 9.34
N ALA A 117 19.06 -5.20 8.29
CA ALA A 117 20.27 -5.51 7.52
C ALA A 117 20.95 -4.29 6.89
N THR A 118 20.26 -3.16 6.71
CA THR A 118 20.83 -1.94 6.13
C THR A 118 21.52 -1.05 7.16
N SER A 119 20.91 -0.82 8.32
CA SER A 119 21.47 0.09 9.34
C SER A 119 22.21 -0.62 10.48
N GLY A 120 22.06 -1.93 10.60
CA GLY A 120 22.60 -2.72 11.70
C GLY A 120 21.84 -2.58 13.03
N LYS A 121 20.72 -1.85 13.04
CA LYS A 121 19.94 -1.59 14.25
C LYS A 121 18.93 -2.69 14.53
N VAL A 122 18.72 -2.99 15.80
CA VAL A 122 17.63 -3.83 16.29
C VAL A 122 16.64 -2.94 17.05
N PHE A 123 15.50 -2.65 16.43
CA PHE A 123 14.46 -1.83 17.08
C PHE A 123 13.51 -2.64 17.96
N LEU A 124 13.22 -3.87 17.53
CA LEU A 124 12.45 -4.85 18.29
C LEU A 124 13.22 -6.18 18.28
N PRO A 125 13.91 -6.53 19.37
CA PRO A 125 14.67 -7.77 19.43
C PRO A 125 13.75 -9.00 19.45
N GLN A 126 14.21 -10.09 18.84
CA GLN A 126 13.58 -11.41 18.91
C GLN A 126 14.66 -12.50 18.94
N GLU A 127 14.32 -13.68 19.47
CA GLU A 127 15.27 -14.80 19.62
C GLU A 127 15.52 -15.54 18.30
N LYS A 128 14.50 -15.64 17.44
CA LYS A 128 14.59 -16.45 16.21
C LYS A 128 15.25 -15.68 15.07
N ALA A 129 16.16 -16.35 14.37
CA ALA A 129 16.92 -15.81 13.25
C ALA A 129 17.32 -16.93 12.29
N LEU A 130 17.36 -16.64 10.98
CA LEU A 130 17.86 -17.56 9.97
C LEU A 130 19.34 -17.90 10.21
N SER A 131 20.16 -16.94 10.63
CA SER A 131 21.57 -17.17 10.97
C SER A 131 21.77 -18.17 12.12
N ALA A 132 20.85 -18.19 13.10
CA ALA A 132 20.84 -19.15 14.19
C ALA A 132 20.25 -20.51 13.76
N GLY A 133 19.45 -20.53 12.68
CA GLY A 133 18.76 -21.72 12.20
C GLY A 133 17.78 -22.31 13.20
N ASN A 134 17.17 -21.45 14.02
CA ASN A 134 16.32 -21.83 15.15
C ASN A 134 14.83 -21.56 14.91
N PHE A 135 14.41 -21.34 13.65
CA PHE A 135 13.01 -21.51 13.26
C PHE A 135 12.72 -23.00 13.05
N ASN A 136 11.71 -23.53 13.71
CA ASN A 136 11.31 -24.93 13.61
C ASN A 136 10.37 -25.18 12.41
N ASN A 137 9.58 -24.17 12.05
CA ASN A 137 8.60 -24.23 10.98
C ASN A 137 8.32 -22.82 10.43
N PHE A 138 7.54 -22.75 9.35
CA PHE A 138 7.21 -21.49 8.69
C PHE A 138 6.20 -20.64 9.48
N ASP A 139 5.37 -21.24 10.34
CA ASP A 139 4.42 -20.48 11.16
C ASP A 139 5.16 -19.57 12.14
N GLU A 140 6.27 -20.04 12.73
CA GLU A 140 7.14 -19.20 13.57
C GLU A 140 7.77 -18.01 12.80
N VAL A 141 7.99 -18.16 11.48
CA VAL A 141 8.44 -17.04 10.62
C VAL A 141 7.32 -16.01 10.46
N MET A 142 6.08 -16.47 10.27
CA MET A 142 4.92 -15.59 10.19
C MET A 142 4.62 -14.90 11.53
N ASP A 143 4.81 -15.58 12.66
CA ASP A 143 4.68 -14.98 14.00
C ASP A 143 5.73 -13.88 14.23
N ALA A 144 6.96 -14.08 13.75
CA ALA A 144 8.00 -13.07 13.77
C ALA A 144 7.64 -11.86 12.89
N TRP A 145 7.16 -12.11 11.66
CA TRP A 145 6.65 -11.04 10.79
C TRP A 145 5.53 -10.25 11.47
N ASP A 146 4.54 -10.95 12.04
CA ASP A 146 3.38 -10.34 12.67
C ASP A 146 3.80 -9.46 13.86
N THR A 147 4.73 -9.95 14.67
CA THR A 147 5.27 -9.21 15.82
C THR A 147 6.00 -7.94 15.39
N GLN A 148 6.88 -8.06 14.38
CA GLN A 148 7.64 -6.92 13.86
C GLN A 148 6.73 -5.89 13.21
N ILE A 149 5.82 -6.30 12.32
CA ILE A 149 4.98 -5.35 11.57
C ILE A 149 4.04 -4.58 12.50
N ARG A 150 3.52 -5.21 13.57
CA ARG A 150 2.70 -4.52 14.57
C ARG A 150 3.47 -3.41 15.28
N TYR A 151 4.71 -3.70 15.69
CA TYR A 151 5.58 -2.70 16.31
C TYR A 151 5.85 -1.51 15.37
N TYR A 152 6.22 -1.76 14.12
CA TYR A 152 6.51 -0.69 13.17
C TYR A 152 5.25 0.10 12.78
N THR A 153 4.08 -0.53 12.75
CA THR A 153 2.78 0.15 12.56
C THR A 153 2.50 1.12 13.70
N ARG A 154 2.68 0.68 14.96
CA ARG A 154 2.53 1.57 16.11
C ARG A 154 3.49 2.76 16.02
N LYS A 155 4.76 2.50 15.74
CA LYS A 155 5.79 3.54 15.65
C LYS A 155 5.51 4.53 14.51
N SER A 156 4.98 4.07 13.39
CA SER A 156 4.60 4.97 12.29
C SER A 156 3.46 5.91 12.70
N ILE A 157 2.47 5.39 13.43
CA ILE A 157 1.34 6.20 13.95
C ILE A 157 1.82 7.19 15.02
N GLU A 158 2.69 6.77 15.94
CA GLU A 158 3.29 7.68 16.92
C GLU A 158 4.02 8.87 16.24
N ILE A 159 4.76 8.60 15.16
CA ILE A 159 5.43 9.64 14.37
C ILE A 159 4.41 10.54 13.66
N GLU A 160 3.39 9.95 13.04
CA GLU A 160 2.31 10.71 12.36
C GLU A 160 1.59 11.64 13.31
N TYR A 161 1.30 11.21 14.54
CA TYR A 161 0.64 12.03 15.55
C TYR A 161 1.43 13.29 15.89
N VAL A 162 2.75 13.17 16.07
CA VAL A 162 3.63 14.31 16.31
C VAL A 162 3.58 15.27 15.12
N VAL A 163 3.77 14.76 13.90
CA VAL A 163 3.79 15.60 12.68
C VAL A 163 2.45 16.29 12.48
N ASP A 164 1.34 15.57 12.60
CA ASP A 164 0.00 16.13 12.39
C ASP A 164 -0.36 17.18 13.43
N THR A 165 0.04 16.99 14.69
CA THR A 165 -0.17 18.00 15.75
C THR A 165 0.61 19.26 15.46
N MET A 166 1.88 19.13 15.03
CA MET A 166 2.68 20.30 14.65
C MET A 166 2.11 21.02 13.43
N LEU A 167 1.59 20.30 12.44
CA LEU A 167 0.89 20.91 11.30
C LEU A 167 -0.38 21.64 11.74
N GLU A 168 -1.17 21.02 12.62
CA GLU A 168 -2.39 21.62 13.17
C GLU A 168 -2.12 22.93 13.91
N GLU A 169 -1.05 23.00 14.70
CA GLU A 169 -0.76 24.15 15.56
C GLU A 169 -0.06 25.30 14.84
N ASN A 170 0.66 25.03 13.75
CA ASN A 170 1.59 26.00 13.17
C ASN A 170 1.22 26.50 11.76
N VAL A 171 0.46 25.74 10.97
CA VAL A 171 0.26 26.04 9.54
C VAL A 171 -1.20 25.85 9.10
N HIS A 172 -2.12 26.62 9.68
CA HIS A 172 -3.54 26.60 9.30
C HIS A 172 -3.74 27.05 7.84
N ASP A 173 -4.25 26.16 7.00
CA ASP A 173 -4.63 26.50 5.63
C ASP A 173 -6.00 27.19 5.58
N ILE A 174 -5.99 28.52 5.69
CA ILE A 174 -7.22 29.34 5.76
C ILE A 174 -8.09 29.15 4.52
N LEU A 175 -7.52 29.32 3.33
CA LEU A 175 -8.27 29.22 2.07
C LEU A 175 -8.81 27.81 1.85
N CYS A 176 -7.99 26.78 2.08
CA CYS A 176 -8.42 25.39 1.87
C CYS A 176 -9.55 25.03 2.85
N SER A 177 -9.41 25.39 4.13
CA SER A 177 -10.44 25.12 5.13
C SER A 177 -11.75 25.85 4.80
N ALA A 178 -11.70 27.10 4.33
CA ALA A 178 -12.92 27.82 3.93
C ALA A 178 -13.70 27.17 2.77
N LEU A 179 -13.07 26.28 2.00
CA LEU A 179 -13.67 25.60 0.84
C LEU A 179 -13.99 24.12 1.12
N VAL A 180 -13.90 23.68 2.38
CA VAL A 180 -14.19 22.31 2.78
C VAL A 180 -15.26 22.29 3.87
N ASP A 181 -16.36 21.60 3.59
CA ASP A 181 -17.44 21.36 4.52
C ASP A 181 -16.91 20.51 5.70
N ASP A 182 -17.15 20.85 6.96
CA ASP A 182 -17.97 21.95 7.50
C ASP A 182 -17.08 22.96 8.25
N CYS A 183 -15.89 23.26 7.75
CA CYS A 183 -14.88 24.01 8.50
C CYS A 183 -15.34 25.41 8.94
N ILE A 184 -16.10 26.10 8.08
CA ILE A 184 -16.68 27.42 8.38
C ILE A 184 -17.66 27.30 9.55
N GLU A 185 -18.63 26.39 9.46
CA GLU A 185 -19.65 26.18 10.48
C GLU A 185 -19.02 25.76 11.82
N ARG A 186 -17.96 24.96 11.77
CA ARG A 186 -17.22 24.51 12.95
C ARG A 186 -16.21 25.53 13.47
N ALA A 187 -16.00 26.65 12.76
CA ALA A 187 -14.99 27.66 13.04
C ALA A 187 -13.59 27.07 13.32
N LYS A 188 -13.20 26.05 12.56
CA LYS A 188 -11.96 25.26 12.73
C LYS A 188 -11.33 24.98 11.37
N SER A 189 -10.01 24.88 11.32
CA SER A 189 -9.34 24.39 10.12
C SER A 189 -9.62 22.89 9.88
N ILE A 190 -9.30 22.40 8.69
CA ILE A 190 -9.38 20.96 8.37
C ILE A 190 -8.59 20.13 9.38
N LYS A 191 -7.33 20.50 9.66
CA LYS A 191 -6.47 19.77 10.60
C LYS A 191 -6.97 19.79 12.04
N GLN A 192 -7.79 20.76 12.41
CA GLN A 192 -8.43 20.84 13.73
C GLN A 192 -9.73 20.02 13.85
N GLY A 193 -10.14 19.32 12.77
CA GLY A 193 -11.38 18.55 12.71
C GLY A 193 -12.55 19.28 12.02
N GLY A 194 -12.26 20.25 11.16
CA GLY A 194 -13.28 21.01 10.43
C GLY A 194 -14.03 20.21 9.35
N ALA A 195 -13.37 19.25 8.70
CA ALA A 195 -13.95 18.51 7.57
C ALA A 195 -15.10 17.56 7.98
N LYS A 196 -16.07 17.31 7.09
CA LYS A 196 -17.17 16.36 7.31
C LYS A 196 -16.68 14.94 7.53
N TYR A 197 -15.70 14.52 6.73
CA TYR A 197 -15.11 13.18 6.73
C TYR A 197 -13.60 13.24 6.98
N ASP A 198 -13.04 12.35 7.78
CA ASP A 198 -11.59 12.23 7.94
C ASP A 198 -11.17 10.77 8.08
N TRP A 199 -10.67 10.20 7.00
CA TRP A 199 -9.88 8.98 7.04
C TRP A 199 -8.59 9.19 6.25
N VAL A 200 -7.51 8.58 6.73
CA VAL A 200 -6.18 8.70 6.15
C VAL A 200 -5.49 7.35 6.06
N SER A 201 -4.52 7.22 5.15
CA SER A 201 -3.70 6.02 5.05
C SER A 201 -2.22 6.34 4.97
N GLY A 202 -1.40 5.56 5.68
CA GLY A 202 0.02 5.41 5.36
C GLY A 202 0.23 4.67 4.04
N LEU A 203 1.50 4.52 3.65
CA LEU A 203 1.90 3.89 2.40
C LEU A 203 2.84 2.70 2.66
N GLN A 204 2.38 1.51 2.28
CA GLN A 204 3.13 0.26 2.43
C GLN A 204 3.88 -0.03 1.12
N VAL A 205 5.21 -0.12 1.21
CA VAL A 205 6.10 -0.25 0.04
C VAL A 205 6.74 -1.65 0.03
N GLY A 206 6.80 -2.27 -1.16
CA GLY A 206 7.43 -3.58 -1.34
C GLY A 206 6.48 -4.78 -1.21
N ILE A 207 5.19 -4.60 -1.54
CA ILE A 207 4.13 -5.61 -1.39
C ILE A 207 4.47 -6.94 -2.09
N ALA A 208 4.76 -6.90 -3.39
CA ALA A 208 5.11 -8.12 -4.14
C ALA A 208 6.40 -8.78 -3.62
N ASN A 209 7.36 -7.97 -3.16
CA ASN A 209 8.62 -8.47 -2.62
C ASN A 209 8.45 -9.19 -1.29
N LEU A 210 7.54 -8.71 -0.42
CA LEU A 210 7.13 -9.42 0.79
C LEU A 210 6.56 -10.80 0.44
N GLY A 211 5.56 -10.84 -0.44
CA GLY A 211 4.90 -12.10 -0.83
C GLY A 211 5.86 -13.09 -1.47
N ASN A 212 6.64 -12.65 -2.46
CA ASN A 212 7.63 -13.48 -3.15
C ASN A 212 8.71 -14.01 -2.22
N SER A 213 9.17 -13.20 -1.26
CA SER A 213 10.22 -13.59 -0.32
C SER A 213 9.71 -14.62 0.68
N LEU A 214 8.54 -14.37 1.28
CA LEU A 214 7.91 -15.32 2.21
C LEU A 214 7.58 -16.65 1.50
N ALA A 215 7.09 -16.61 0.27
CA ALA A 215 6.80 -17.82 -0.51
C ALA A 215 8.07 -18.62 -0.82
N ALA A 216 9.19 -17.95 -1.15
CA ALA A 216 10.47 -18.60 -1.38
C ALA A 216 11.02 -19.26 -0.11
N VAL A 217 10.94 -18.57 1.03
CA VAL A 217 11.33 -19.11 2.34
C VAL A 217 10.46 -20.32 2.69
N LYS A 218 9.12 -20.20 2.63
CA LYS A 218 8.18 -21.28 2.92
C LYS A 218 8.51 -22.54 2.12
N LYS A 219 8.59 -22.41 0.80
CA LYS A 219 8.77 -23.54 -0.11
C LYS A 219 10.15 -24.16 0.00
N LEU A 220 11.20 -23.36 -0.15
CA LEU A 220 12.56 -23.89 -0.37
C LEU A 220 13.28 -24.20 0.93
N VAL A 221 12.96 -23.51 2.03
CA VAL A 221 13.58 -23.75 3.34
C VAL A 221 12.77 -24.75 4.15
N PHE A 222 11.45 -24.58 4.28
CA PHE A 222 10.65 -25.36 5.22
C PHE A 222 9.91 -26.54 4.58
N GLU A 223 9.23 -26.35 3.45
CA GLU A 223 8.46 -27.44 2.82
C GLU A 223 9.36 -28.48 2.14
N GLN A 224 10.42 -28.03 1.46
CA GLN A 224 11.30 -28.91 0.68
C GLN A 224 12.65 -29.18 1.36
N GLY A 225 13.07 -28.37 2.34
CA GLY A 225 14.39 -28.48 2.96
C GLY A 225 15.56 -28.34 1.95
N ALA A 226 15.31 -27.68 0.82
CA ALA A 226 16.24 -27.60 -0.30
C ALA A 226 17.32 -26.52 -0.13
N ILE A 227 17.09 -25.58 0.79
CA ILE A 227 17.99 -24.51 1.22
C ILE A 227 17.99 -24.49 2.76
N GLY A 228 19.17 -24.50 3.38
CA GLY A 228 19.28 -24.36 4.84
C GLY A 228 19.01 -22.93 5.30
N GLN A 229 18.53 -22.75 6.54
CA GLN A 229 18.29 -21.41 7.10
C GLN A 229 19.57 -20.57 7.14
N GLN A 230 20.65 -21.10 7.72
CA GLN A 230 21.93 -20.41 7.80
C GLN A 230 22.56 -20.16 6.41
N GLN A 231 22.29 -21.07 5.46
CA GLN A 231 22.73 -20.92 4.08
C GLN A 231 22.04 -19.72 3.42
N LEU A 232 20.72 -19.57 3.61
CA LEU A 232 19.99 -18.42 3.12
C LEU A 232 20.46 -17.13 3.79
N ALA A 233 20.65 -17.13 5.11
CA ALA A 233 21.14 -15.96 5.85
C ALA A 233 22.49 -15.46 5.33
N ALA A 234 23.45 -16.38 5.14
CA ALA A 234 24.77 -16.05 4.59
C ALA A 234 24.66 -15.48 3.17
N ALA A 235 23.85 -16.10 2.31
CA ALA A 235 23.67 -15.64 0.93
C ALA A 235 23.03 -14.24 0.85
N LEU A 236 22.12 -13.90 1.77
CA LEU A 236 21.51 -12.56 1.84
C LEU A 236 22.50 -11.50 2.35
N ALA A 237 23.28 -11.82 3.38
CA ALA A 237 24.29 -10.93 3.93
C ALA A 237 25.40 -10.61 2.92
N ASP A 238 25.72 -11.56 2.05
CA ASP A 238 26.76 -11.47 1.02
C ASP A 238 26.24 -10.96 -0.34
N ASP A 239 25.01 -10.42 -0.40
CA ASP A 239 24.35 -9.96 -1.64
C ASP A 239 24.39 -10.97 -2.80
N PHE A 240 24.30 -12.25 -2.45
CA PHE A 240 24.45 -13.37 -3.37
C PHE A 240 25.75 -13.35 -4.18
N ASP A 241 26.86 -12.88 -3.59
CA ASP A 241 28.16 -12.86 -4.27
C ASP A 241 28.74 -14.26 -4.52
N GLY A 242 29.50 -14.38 -5.61
CA GLY A 242 30.08 -15.63 -6.06
C GLY A 242 29.09 -16.59 -6.76
N LEU A 243 29.66 -17.56 -7.49
CA LEU A 243 28.88 -18.49 -8.32
C LEU A 243 27.90 -19.34 -7.50
N THR A 244 28.30 -19.76 -6.31
CA THR A 244 27.49 -20.60 -5.42
C THR A 244 26.24 -19.88 -4.93
N HIS A 245 26.37 -18.62 -4.47
CA HIS A 245 25.20 -17.87 -4.02
C HIS A 245 24.35 -17.36 -5.18
N GLU A 246 24.93 -17.09 -6.36
CA GLU A 246 24.15 -16.78 -7.56
C GLU A 246 23.27 -17.97 -7.99
N GLN A 247 23.77 -19.21 -7.90
CA GLN A 247 22.95 -20.40 -8.14
C GLN A 247 21.80 -20.52 -7.15
N LEU A 248 22.06 -20.25 -5.85
CA LEU A 248 21.01 -20.20 -4.84
C LEU A 248 19.97 -19.12 -5.18
N ARG A 249 20.41 -17.92 -5.57
CA ARG A 249 19.54 -16.81 -6.00
C ARG A 249 18.66 -17.20 -7.19
N GLN A 250 19.21 -17.89 -8.19
CA GLN A 250 18.43 -18.38 -9.34
C GLN A 250 17.38 -19.42 -8.94
N ARG A 251 17.66 -20.24 -7.91
CA ARG A 251 16.65 -21.15 -7.34
C ARG A 251 15.55 -20.39 -6.60
N LEU A 252 15.87 -19.33 -5.86
CA LEU A 252 14.85 -18.47 -5.23
C LEU A 252 13.92 -17.82 -6.27
N ILE A 253 14.49 -17.34 -7.38
CA ILE A 253 13.73 -16.66 -8.44
C ILE A 253 12.79 -17.63 -9.17
N ASN A 254 13.31 -18.77 -9.61
CA ASN A 254 12.62 -19.65 -10.55
C ASN A 254 12.00 -20.89 -9.88
N GLY A 255 12.50 -21.29 -8.70
CA GLY A 255 12.06 -22.49 -7.99
C GLY A 255 10.91 -22.26 -7.01
N ALA A 256 10.53 -21.00 -6.76
CA ALA A 256 9.40 -20.61 -5.91
C ALA A 256 8.37 -19.78 -6.69
N PRO A 257 7.07 -19.91 -6.38
CA PRO A 257 6.02 -19.15 -7.03
C PRO A 257 6.22 -17.63 -6.82
N LYS A 258 5.63 -16.83 -7.70
CA LYS A 258 5.73 -15.38 -7.69
C LYS A 258 4.35 -14.77 -7.81
N TYR A 259 4.09 -13.73 -7.01
CA TYR A 259 2.88 -12.93 -7.03
C TYR A 259 2.60 -12.39 -8.44
N GLY A 260 1.33 -12.39 -8.81
CA GLY A 260 0.87 -11.90 -10.10
C GLY A 260 0.88 -12.94 -11.22
N ASN A 261 0.80 -14.23 -10.87
CA ASN A 261 0.65 -15.34 -11.82
C ASN A 261 -0.58 -16.21 -11.51
N ASP A 262 -1.54 -15.72 -10.73
CA ASP A 262 -2.75 -16.45 -10.30
C ASP A 262 -2.39 -17.76 -9.58
N ASP A 263 -1.49 -17.65 -8.60
CA ASP A 263 -1.02 -18.79 -7.81
C ASP A 263 -1.36 -18.52 -6.34
N ASP A 264 -2.43 -19.18 -5.88
CA ASP A 264 -2.96 -19.04 -4.52
C ASP A 264 -1.89 -19.25 -3.45
N THR A 265 -0.86 -20.07 -3.69
CA THR A 265 0.15 -20.39 -2.67
C THR A 265 0.99 -19.17 -2.26
N VAL A 266 1.17 -18.20 -3.16
CA VAL A 266 1.85 -16.93 -2.89
C VAL A 266 0.85 -15.79 -2.71
N ASP A 267 -0.25 -15.79 -3.45
CA ASP A 267 -1.24 -14.70 -3.42
C ASP A 267 -1.98 -14.67 -2.07
N THR A 268 -2.40 -15.84 -1.54
CA THR A 268 -3.04 -15.92 -0.22
C THR A 268 -2.06 -15.67 0.93
N LEU A 269 -0.80 -16.11 0.78
CA LEU A 269 0.25 -15.86 1.77
C LEU A 269 0.56 -14.36 1.90
N LEU A 270 0.64 -13.66 0.77
CA LEU A 270 0.80 -12.21 0.76
C LEU A 270 -0.41 -11.51 1.40
N ALA A 271 -1.63 -11.92 1.06
CA ALA A 271 -2.84 -11.38 1.68
C ALA A 271 -2.82 -11.57 3.21
N ARG A 272 -2.47 -12.77 3.70
CA ARG A 272 -2.30 -13.06 5.12
C ARG A 272 -1.22 -12.20 5.80
N ALA A 273 -0.09 -11.98 5.15
CA ALA A 273 0.98 -11.14 5.69
C ALA A 273 0.55 -9.67 5.80
N TYR A 274 -0.18 -9.16 4.79
CA TYR A 274 -0.69 -7.80 4.79
C TYR A 274 -1.84 -7.62 5.80
N GLN A 275 -2.69 -8.64 5.98
CA GLN A 275 -3.83 -8.59 6.90
C GLN A 275 -3.42 -8.19 8.32
N THR A 276 -2.24 -8.62 8.80
CA THR A 276 -1.73 -8.23 10.12
C THR A 276 -1.56 -6.72 10.28
N TYR A 277 -1.04 -6.04 9.24
CA TYR A 277 -0.93 -4.58 9.24
C TYR A 277 -2.31 -3.92 9.28
N ILE A 278 -3.24 -4.42 8.46
CA ILE A 278 -4.61 -3.90 8.38
C ILE A 278 -5.34 -4.06 9.73
N ASP A 279 -5.19 -5.21 10.38
CA ASP A 279 -5.82 -5.48 11.67
C ASP A 279 -5.19 -4.67 12.80
N GLU A 280 -3.89 -4.42 12.73
CA GLU A 280 -3.21 -3.55 13.69
C GLU A 280 -3.70 -2.10 13.57
N LEU A 281 -3.94 -1.58 12.36
CA LEU A 281 -4.49 -0.23 12.18
C LEU A 281 -5.82 0.00 12.90
N LYS A 282 -6.66 -1.05 13.03
CA LYS A 282 -7.96 -0.97 13.71
C LYS A 282 -7.84 -0.62 15.21
N GLN A 283 -6.66 -0.78 15.80
CA GLN A 283 -6.38 -0.45 17.20
C GLN A 283 -6.14 1.05 17.43
N TYR A 284 -6.08 1.84 16.35
CA TYR A 284 -5.69 3.25 16.41
C TYR A 284 -6.71 4.13 15.72
N HIS A 285 -6.82 5.35 16.24
CA HIS A 285 -7.56 6.45 15.64
C HIS A 285 -6.58 7.50 15.15
N ASN A 286 -6.96 8.32 14.17
CA ASN A 286 -6.14 9.44 13.73
C ASN A 286 -6.38 10.68 14.63
N PRO A 287 -5.53 11.72 14.60
CA PRO A 287 -5.62 12.88 15.51
C PRO A 287 -6.94 13.67 15.47
N ARG A 288 -7.78 13.53 14.43
CA ARG A 288 -9.07 14.23 14.32
C ARG A 288 -10.24 13.42 14.86
N TYR A 289 -10.00 12.18 15.29
CA TYR A 289 -11.03 11.33 15.89
C TYR A 289 -11.73 11.99 17.08
N GLY A 290 -13.06 11.93 17.10
CA GLY A 290 -13.87 12.54 18.16
C GLY A 290 -13.88 14.06 18.19
N ARG A 291 -13.32 14.75 17.17
CA ARG A 291 -13.21 16.22 17.13
C ARG A 291 -14.13 16.92 16.13
N GLY A 292 -15.00 16.17 15.46
CA GLY A 292 -15.96 16.69 14.48
C GLY A 292 -16.24 15.73 13.32
N PRO A 293 -15.21 15.30 12.57
CA PRO A 293 -15.43 14.50 11.36
C PRO A 293 -16.02 13.12 11.66
N VAL A 294 -16.84 12.61 10.74
CA VAL A 294 -17.18 11.19 10.70
C VAL A 294 -15.93 10.39 10.35
N GLY A 295 -15.74 9.25 11.01
CA GLY A 295 -14.54 8.44 10.90
C GLY A 295 -13.51 8.84 11.95
N GLY A 296 -12.39 9.41 11.51
CA GLY A 296 -11.19 9.64 12.33
C GLY A 296 -10.32 8.39 12.45
N ASN A 297 -10.30 7.55 11.41
CA ASN A 297 -9.61 6.25 11.43
C ASN A 297 -8.54 6.15 10.33
N TYR A 298 -7.82 5.02 10.38
CA TYR A 298 -6.83 4.64 9.37
C TYR A 298 -7.32 3.51 8.47
N TYR A 299 -6.78 3.47 7.26
CA TYR A 299 -6.84 2.30 6.37
C TYR A 299 -5.48 2.10 5.67
N ALA A 300 -5.31 1.01 4.93
CA ALA A 300 -4.07 0.68 4.23
C ALA A 300 -4.00 1.34 2.84
N GLY A 301 -2.78 1.58 2.33
CA GLY A 301 -2.55 2.24 1.06
C GLY A 301 -1.27 1.77 0.38
N THR A 302 -1.34 1.50 -0.94
CA THR A 302 -0.21 1.03 -1.74
C THR A 302 0.22 2.03 -2.83
N SER A 303 -0.28 3.26 -2.79
CA SER A 303 0.06 4.34 -3.73
C SER A 303 1.47 4.89 -3.46
N SER A 304 2.50 4.04 -3.61
CA SER A 304 3.87 4.34 -3.19
C SER A 304 4.65 5.26 -4.15
N ILE A 305 3.98 5.89 -5.12
CA ILE A 305 4.56 6.82 -6.11
C ILE A 305 5.84 6.23 -6.76
N SER A 306 6.99 6.88 -6.55
CA SER A 306 8.32 6.46 -6.99
C SER A 306 9.18 5.95 -5.83
N ALA A 307 8.63 5.83 -4.62
CA ALA A 307 9.35 5.43 -3.40
C ALA A 307 9.97 4.04 -3.52
N ASN A 308 9.48 3.20 -4.44
CA ASN A 308 10.03 1.89 -4.77
C ASN A 308 11.52 1.94 -5.16
N VAL A 309 12.00 3.05 -5.75
CA VAL A 309 13.42 3.23 -6.10
C VAL A 309 14.27 3.60 -4.88
N PRO A 310 14.05 4.71 -4.16
CA PRO A 310 14.87 5.07 -3.00
C PRO A 310 14.73 4.08 -1.84
N PHE A 311 13.56 3.48 -1.63
CA PHE A 311 13.42 2.41 -0.62
C PHE A 311 14.22 1.17 -1.03
N GLY A 312 14.26 0.86 -2.33
CA GLY A 312 15.02 -0.25 -2.87
C GLY A 312 16.52 -0.04 -2.68
N ALA A 313 17.00 1.18 -2.94
CA ALA A 313 18.36 1.62 -2.68
C ALA A 313 18.77 1.51 -1.19
N GLN A 314 17.80 1.55 -0.27
CA GLN A 314 17.99 1.45 1.17
C GLN A 314 17.56 0.09 1.73
N THR A 315 17.59 -0.96 0.91
CA THR A 315 17.30 -2.32 1.35
C THR A 315 18.30 -3.31 0.77
N MET A 316 18.74 -4.25 1.61
CA MET A 316 19.67 -5.31 1.22
C MET A 316 19.01 -6.36 0.32
N ALA A 317 19.74 -7.43 0.03
CA ALA A 317 19.23 -8.57 -0.72
C ALA A 317 18.03 -9.21 0.00
N THR A 318 17.08 -9.75 -0.77
CA THR A 318 15.86 -10.37 -0.21
C THR A 318 15.65 -11.81 -0.70
N PRO A 319 14.93 -12.65 0.08
CA PRO A 319 14.67 -14.05 -0.27
C PRO A 319 13.90 -14.29 -1.57
N ASP A 320 13.32 -13.26 -2.19
CA ASP A 320 12.78 -13.34 -3.56
C ASP A 320 13.86 -13.35 -4.66
N GLY A 321 15.14 -13.31 -4.27
CA GLY A 321 16.30 -13.30 -5.16
C GLY A 321 16.67 -11.93 -5.71
N ARG A 322 16.08 -10.86 -5.16
CA ARG A 322 16.46 -9.48 -5.47
C ARG A 322 17.80 -9.13 -4.82
N LYS A 323 18.70 -8.49 -5.59
CA LYS A 323 19.98 -7.97 -5.07
C LYS A 323 19.80 -6.70 -4.24
N ALA A 324 20.73 -6.44 -3.35
CA ALA A 324 20.83 -5.25 -2.52
C ALA A 324 20.81 -3.97 -3.38
N HIS A 325 20.24 -2.91 -2.83
CA HIS A 325 20.19 -1.57 -3.42
C HIS A 325 19.46 -1.45 -4.78
N THR A 326 18.91 -2.54 -5.31
CA THR A 326 18.12 -2.51 -6.54
C THR A 326 16.69 -1.99 -6.28
N ARG A 327 16.01 -1.51 -7.33
CA ARG A 327 14.64 -0.98 -7.20
C ARG A 327 13.62 -2.06 -6.79
N TRP A 328 12.61 -1.70 -6.02
CA TRP A 328 11.45 -2.57 -5.76
C TRP A 328 10.54 -2.68 -6.98
N GLN A 329 9.75 -3.76 -7.03
CA GLN A 329 8.57 -3.78 -7.88
C GLN A 329 7.62 -2.69 -7.40
N LYS A 330 7.19 -1.80 -8.31
CA LYS A 330 6.11 -0.86 -8.01
C LYS A 330 4.87 -1.69 -7.67
N ALA A 331 4.10 -1.28 -6.65
CA ALA A 331 2.96 -2.05 -6.14
C ALA A 331 1.98 -2.56 -7.22
N GLN A 332 1.97 -1.91 -8.39
CA GLN A 332 1.07 -2.17 -9.52
C GLN A 332 1.75 -2.77 -10.77
N ALA A 333 2.97 -3.30 -10.68
CA ALA A 333 3.76 -3.67 -11.88
C ALA A 333 3.26 -4.92 -12.64
N ARG A 334 2.29 -5.71 -12.11
CA ARG A 334 1.65 -6.84 -12.80
C ARG A 334 0.18 -6.99 -12.35
N PRO A 335 -0.76 -7.33 -13.25
CA PRO A 335 -2.15 -7.62 -12.88
C PRO A 335 -2.13 -8.94 -12.08
N PRO A 336 -2.65 -9.04 -10.84
CA PRO A 336 -3.88 -8.42 -10.36
C PRO A 336 -3.76 -7.83 -8.93
N VAL A 337 -3.48 -6.53 -8.80
CA VAL A 337 -3.64 -5.83 -7.51
C VAL A 337 -5.12 -5.72 -7.10
N LEU A 338 -6.04 -5.92 -8.05
CA LEU A 338 -7.47 -6.02 -7.75
C LEU A 338 -7.77 -7.10 -6.72
N THR A 339 -6.98 -8.18 -6.68
CA THR A 339 -7.20 -9.31 -5.78
C THR A 339 -6.94 -8.93 -4.32
N ILE A 340 -5.92 -8.09 -4.02
CA ILE A 340 -5.65 -7.68 -2.63
C ILE A 340 -6.73 -6.72 -2.11
N LEU A 341 -7.21 -5.78 -2.93
CA LEU A 341 -8.31 -4.89 -2.54
C LEU A 341 -9.65 -5.65 -2.45
N ALA A 342 -9.91 -6.60 -3.36
CA ALA A 342 -11.12 -7.44 -3.35
C ALA A 342 -11.16 -8.41 -2.16
N TYR A 343 -10.02 -9.00 -1.78
CA TYR A 343 -9.95 -9.82 -0.56
C TYR A 343 -10.08 -8.97 0.71
N CYS A 344 -9.48 -7.78 0.77
CA CYS A 344 -9.67 -6.88 1.93
C CYS A 344 -11.14 -6.47 2.14
N GLY A 345 -11.92 -6.28 1.07
CA GLY A 345 -13.35 -5.98 1.16
C GLY A 345 -14.22 -7.15 1.69
N HIS A 346 -13.73 -8.38 1.62
CA HIS A 346 -14.41 -9.57 2.15
C HIS A 346 -14.14 -9.85 3.64
N TRP A 347 -13.07 -9.27 4.22
CA TRP A 347 -12.68 -9.50 5.62
C TRP A 347 -12.94 -8.31 6.56
N LEU A 348 -13.54 -7.23 6.05
CA LEU A 348 -14.16 -6.19 6.89
C LEU A 348 -15.51 -6.64 7.48
N SER A 349 -15.98 -7.85 7.15
CA SER A 349 -17.09 -8.53 7.84
C SER A 349 -16.54 -9.55 8.84
N GLY A 350 -16.33 -9.10 10.07
CA GLY A 350 -15.93 -9.92 11.21
C GLY A 350 -15.98 -9.11 12.49
#